data_AF-A0A958R5Z7-F1
#
_entry.id   AF-A0A958R5Z7-F1
#
_cell.length_a   1.000
_cell.length_b   1.000
_cell.length_c   1.000
_cell.angle_alpha   90.00
_cell.angle_beta   90.00
_cell.angle_gamma   90.00
#
_symmetry.space_group_name_H-M   'P 1'
#
loop_
_entity.id
_entity.type
_entity.pdbx_description
1 polymer ?
#
loop_
_entity_poly.entity_id
_entity_poly.type
_entity_poly.pdbx_seq_one_letter_code
_entity_poly.pdbx_strand_id
1 'polypeptide(L)'
;MLQRVTATKISQMCRVYEKEYVLSDLISILKHRSTDEQDQIRVLATESFKEVSKILTRDENKTFIMPLIIQAAEDKSWRVRLCLSKNFT
;
A
#
# COMPACT_ATOMS: atom_id res chain seq x y z
N MET A 1 -3.28 -17.56 2.55
CA MET A 1 -2.27 -17.26 3.61
C MET A 1 -1.16 -16.34 3.09
N LEU A 2 -0.52 -16.64 1.95
CA LEU A 2 0.61 -15.86 1.41
C LEU A 2 0.26 -14.38 1.09
N GLN A 3 -0.88 -14.10 0.47
CA GLN A 3 -1.31 -12.73 0.13
C GLN A 3 -1.36 -11.79 1.34
N ARG A 4 -1.85 -12.28 2.48
CA ARG A 4 -1.91 -11.53 3.75
C ARG A 4 -0.51 -11.19 4.27
N VAL A 5 0.40 -12.17 4.20
CA VAL A 5 1.79 -11.98 4.63
C VAL A 5 2.46 -10.93 3.75
N THR A 6 2.30 -11.01 2.43
CA THR A 6 2.86 -10.01 1.52
C THR A 6 2.30 -8.62 1.80
N ALA A 7 0.97 -8.47 1.96
CA ALA A 7 0.34 -7.16 2.22
C ALA A 7 0.80 -6.50 3.52
N THR A 8 1.17 -7.30 4.54
CA THR A 8 1.61 -6.79 5.86
C THR A 8 3.12 -6.61 5.98
N LYS A 9 3.92 -7.39 5.24
CA LYS A 9 5.38 -7.39 5.35
C LYS A 9 6.09 -6.52 4.32
N ILE A 10 5.40 -6.09 3.27
CA ILE A 10 6.04 -5.33 2.19
C ILE A 10 6.63 -4.00 2.66
N SER A 11 5.97 -3.31 3.60
CA SER A 11 6.50 -2.07 4.19
C SER A 11 7.82 -2.29 4.95
N GLN A 12 8.00 -3.46 5.57
CA GLN A 12 9.24 -3.84 6.26
C GLN A 12 10.34 -4.15 5.23
N MET A 13 10.00 -4.82 4.13
CA MET A 13 10.93 -5.09 3.03
C MET A 13 11.42 -3.79 2.39
N CYS A 14 10.53 -2.81 2.15
CA CYS A 14 10.92 -1.53 1.58
C CYS A 14 11.98 -0.76 2.39
N ARG A 15 12.19 -1.09 3.67
CA ARG A 15 13.21 -0.46 4.53
C ARG A 15 14.60 -1.09 4.40
N VAL A 16 14.69 -2.31 3.88
CA VAL A 16 15.95 -3.07 3.81
C VAL A 16 16.46 -3.25 2.38
N TYR A 17 15.58 -3.11 1.38
CA TYR A 17 15.96 -3.17 -0.03
C TYR A 17 16.49 -1.83 -0.53
N GLU A 18 17.37 -1.90 -1.53
CA GLU A 18 17.82 -0.71 -2.26
C GLU A 18 16.64 -0.06 -2.99
N LYS A 19 16.72 1.27 -3.11
CA LYS A 19 15.60 2.08 -3.57
C LYS A 19 15.12 1.71 -4.97
N GLU A 20 16.02 1.31 -5.86
CA GLU A 20 15.68 0.85 -7.21
C GLU A 20 14.66 -0.31 -7.19
N TYR A 21 14.94 -1.35 -6.39
CA TYR A 21 14.04 -2.51 -6.24
C TYR A 21 12.76 -2.19 -5.49
N VAL A 22 12.78 -1.21 -4.59
CA VAL A 22 11.56 -0.71 -3.96
C VAL A 22 10.62 -0.13 -5.02
N LEU A 23 11.16 0.69 -5.92
CA LEU A 23 10.38 1.37 -6.96
C LEU A 23 9.92 0.42 -8.07
N SER A 24 10.78 -0.50 -8.54
CA SER A 24 10.45 -1.41 -9.63
C SER A 24 9.53 -2.55 -9.21
N ASP A 25 9.81 -3.17 -8.05
CA ASP A 25 9.23 -4.48 -7.70
C ASP A 25 8.23 -4.35 -6.55
N LEU A 26 8.66 -3.79 -5.42
CA LEU A 26 7.84 -3.79 -4.20
C LEU A 26 6.61 -2.88 -4.34
N ILE A 27 6.73 -1.74 -4.99
CA ILE A 27 5.57 -0.88 -5.30
C ILE A 27 4.59 -1.60 -6.24
N SER A 28 5.07 -2.36 -7.22
CA SER A 28 4.22 -3.12 -8.13
C SER A 28 3.42 -4.19 -7.37
N ILE A 29 4.07 -4.90 -6.44
CA ILE A 29 3.39 -5.89 -5.58
C ILE A 29 2.36 -5.21 -4.67
N LEU A 30 2.70 -4.07 -4.06
CA LEU A 30 1.78 -3.31 -3.21
C LEU A 30 0.54 -2.85 -4.00
N LYS A 31 0.75 -2.35 -5.22
CA LYS A 31 -0.32 -1.97 -6.14
C LYS A 31 -1.22 -3.17 -6.44
N HIS A 32 -0.64 -4.33 -6.77
CA HIS A 32 -1.44 -5.53 -7.03
C HIS A 32 -2.25 -5.99 -5.80
N ARG A 33 -1.71 -5.85 -4.58
CA ARG A 33 -2.46 -6.15 -3.34
C ARG A 33 -3.57 -5.13 -3.04
N SER A 34 -3.40 -3.88 -3.48
CA SER A 34 -4.43 -2.84 -3.32
C SER A 34 -5.67 -3.05 -4.20
N THR A 35 -5.58 -3.93 -5.20
CA THR A 35 -6.69 -4.29 -6.12
C THR A 35 -7.15 -5.73 -5.94
N ASP A 36 -6.77 -6.40 -4.84
CA ASP A 36 -7.12 -7.81 -4.61
C ASP A 36 -8.63 -7.99 -4.44
N GLU A 37 -9.20 -9.10 -4.92
CA GLU A 37 -10.64 -9.38 -4.84
C GLU A 37 -11.15 -9.43 -3.38
N GLN A 38 -10.32 -9.92 -2.46
CA GLN A 38 -10.67 -10.02 -1.05
C GLN A 38 -10.48 -8.67 -0.35
N ASP A 39 -11.57 -8.11 0.19
CA ASP A 39 -11.53 -6.82 0.89
C ASP A 39 -10.53 -6.81 2.05
N GLN A 40 -10.38 -7.92 2.77
CA GLN A 40 -9.42 -8.08 3.84
C GLN A 40 -7.96 -7.85 3.38
N ILE A 41 -7.60 -8.27 2.15
CA ILE A 41 -6.25 -8.05 1.62
C ILE A 41 -6.04 -6.57 1.29
N ARG A 42 -7.05 -5.92 0.71
CA ARG A 42 -7.02 -4.48 0.42
C ARG A 42 -6.92 -3.63 1.70
N VAL A 43 -7.62 -4.03 2.76
CA VAL A 43 -7.49 -3.43 4.11
C VAL A 43 -6.06 -3.53 4.63
N LEU A 44 -5.38 -4.67 4.48
CA LEU A 44 -3.99 -4.80 4.91
C LEU A 44 -3.04 -3.97 4.04
N ALA A 45 -3.35 -3.79 2.75
CA ALA A 45 -2.56 -2.95 1.86
C ALA A 45 -2.59 -1.47 2.28
N THR A 46 -3.73 -0.94 2.75
CA THR A 46 -3.84 0.47 3.16
C THR A 46 -2.99 0.81 4.38
N GLU A 47 -2.72 -0.16 5.27
CA GLU A 47 -1.76 -0.01 6.39
C GLU A 47 -0.33 0.19 5.87
N SER A 48 0.03 -0.54 4.82
CA SER A 48 1.36 -0.44 4.18
C SER A 48 1.57 0.88 3.44
N PHE A 49 0.53 1.56 2.96
CA PHE A 49 0.67 2.84 2.23
C PHE A 49 1.36 3.91 3.07
N LYS A 50 0.91 4.07 4.33
CA LYS A 50 1.48 5.05 5.26
C LYS A 50 2.95 4.78 5.51
N GLU A 51 3.32 3.52 5.75
CA GLU A 51 4.69 3.16 6.06
C GLU A 51 5.62 3.28 4.84
N VAL A 52 5.18 2.86 3.66
CA VAL A 52 5.95 3.04 2.42
C VAL A 52 6.09 4.52 2.08
N SER A 53 5.07 5.34 2.33
CA SER A 53 5.17 6.78 2.04
C SER A 53 6.26 7.51 2.82
N LYS A 54 6.65 7.01 4.00
CA LYS A 54 7.74 7.57 4.80
C LYS A 54 9.13 7.28 4.20
N ILE A 55 9.23 6.29 3.32
CA ILE A 55 10.48 5.85 2.69
C ILE A 55 10.72 6.62 1.38
N LEU A 56 9.64 6.99 0.70
CA LEU A 56 9.68 7.66 -0.59
C LEU A 56 9.80 9.18 -0.44
N THR A 57 10.37 9.82 -1.46
CA THR A 57 10.35 11.28 -1.59
C THR A 57 8.93 11.78 -1.88
N ARG A 58 8.74 13.10 -1.80
CA ARG A 58 7.44 13.73 -2.09
C ARG A 58 6.96 13.43 -3.51
N ASP A 59 7.83 13.50 -4.52
CA ASP A 59 7.43 13.32 -5.92
C ASP A 59 7.20 11.85 -6.27
N GLU A 60 7.98 10.94 -5.67
CA GLU A 60 7.70 9.50 -5.74
C GLU A 60 6.37 9.15 -5.08
N ASN A 61 6.07 9.75 -3.92
CA ASN A 61 4.77 9.56 -3.26
C ASN A 61 3.59 10.02 -4.12
N LYS A 62 3.71 11.20 -4.76
CA LYS A 62 2.70 11.66 -5.72
C LYS A 62 2.52 10.69 -6.88
N THR A 63 3.61 10.09 -7.35
CA THR A 63 3.61 9.19 -8.51
C THR A 63 3.03 7.81 -8.16
N PHE A 64 3.41 7.25 -7.02
CA PHE A 64 3.16 5.85 -6.70
C PHE A 64 2.11 5.62 -5.62
N ILE A 65 2.12 6.40 -4.53
CA ILE A 65 1.27 6.14 -3.35
C ILE A 65 -0.04 6.91 -3.43
N MET A 66 -0.01 8.17 -3.88
CA MET A 66 -1.22 9.00 -3.98
C MET A 66 -2.33 8.34 -4.82
N PRO A 67 -2.05 7.72 -5.99
CA PRO A 67 -3.09 7.03 -6.75
C PRO A 67 -3.73 5.87 -5.97
N LEU A 68 -2.94 5.16 -5.16
CA LEU A 68 -3.44 4.04 -4.35
C LEU A 68 -4.32 4.55 -3.19
N ILE A 69 -3.99 5.69 -2.60
CA ILE A 69 -4.81 6.35 -1.58
C ILE A 69 -6.16 6.78 -2.17
N ILE A 70 -6.16 7.44 -3.33
CA ILE A 70 -7.39 7.87 -4.03
C ILE A 70 -8.26 6.64 -4.33
N GLN A 71 -7.66 5.59 -4.91
CA GLN A 71 -8.37 4.34 -5.20
C GLN A 71 -8.97 3.70 -3.94
N ALA A 72 -8.23 3.66 -2.83
CA ALA A 72 -8.71 3.10 -1.58
C ALA A 72 -9.81 3.96 -0.91
N ALA A 73 -9.78 5.28 -1.13
CA ALA A 73 -10.83 6.19 -0.66
C ALA A 73 -12.17 5.95 -1.38
N GLU A 74 -12.10 5.53 -2.64
CA GLU A 74 -13.25 5.19 -3.49
C GLU A 74 -13.57 3.68 -3.50
N ASP A 75 -12.93 2.88 -2.64
CA ASP A 75 -13.07 1.43 -2.62
C ASP A 75 -14.53 1.02 -2.35
N LYS A 76 -15.00 -0.04 -3.02
CA LYS A 76 -16.36 -0.59 -2.85
C LYS A 76 -16.63 -1.04 -1.40
N SER A 77 -15.62 -1.59 -0.71
CA SER A 77 -15.74 -2.03 0.68
C SER A 77 -15.58 -0.86 1.64
N TRP A 78 -16.59 -0.62 2.47
CA TRP A 78 -16.53 0.39 3.52
C TRP A 78 -15.40 0.15 4.53
N ARG A 79 -14.97 -1.11 4.70
CA ARG A 79 -13.86 -1.47 5.62
C ARG A 79 -12.53 -0.90 5.14
N VAL A 80 -12.29 -0.94 3.83
CA VAL A 80 -11.09 -0.35 3.22
C VAL A 80 -11.10 1.15 3.43
N ARG A 81 -12.22 1.81 3.13
CA ARG A 81 -12.39 3.27 3.34
C ARG A 81 -12.20 3.68 4.81
N LEU A 82 -12.76 2.92 5.75
CA LEU A 82 -12.60 3.17 7.19
C LEU A 82 -11.16 2.93 7.67
N CYS A 83 -10.48 1.89 7.16
CA CYS A 83 -9.09 1.66 7.52
C CYS A 83 -8.19 2.78 6.98
N LEU A 84 -8.41 3.19 5.73
CA LEU A 84 -7.69 4.31 5.14
C LEU A 84 -7.84 5.59 5.97
N SER A 85 -9.08 5.94 6.39
CA SER A 85 -9.28 7.15 7.19
C SER A 85 -8.46 7.09 8.48
N LYS A 86 -8.49 5.97 9.22
CA LYS A 86 -7.67 5.79 10.44
C LYS A 86 -6.16 5.94 10.23
N ASN A 87 -5.66 5.63 9.03
CA ASN A 87 -4.24 5.73 8.73
C ASN A 87 -3.79 7.16 8.42
N PHE A 88 -4.69 7.99 7.88
CA PHE A 88 -4.40 9.34 7.37
C PHE A 88 -5.25 10.45 8.00
N THR A 89 -5.83 10.21 9.19
CA THR A 89 -6.32 11.26 10.09
C THR A 89 -5.15 11.78 10.93
#